data_AF-A6HZI9-F1
#
_entry.id   AF-A6HZI9-F1
#
_cell.length_a   1.000
_cell.length_b   1.000
_cell.length_c   1.000
_cell.angle_alpha   90.00
_cell.angle_beta   90.00
_cell.angle_gamma   90.00
#
_symmetry.space_group_name_H-M   'P 1'
#
loop_
_entity.id
_entity.type
_entity.pdbx_description
1 polymer ?
#
loop_
_entity_poly.entity_id
_entity_poly.type
_entity_poly.pdbx_seq_one_letter_code
_entity_poly.pdbx_strand_id
1 'polypeptide(L)'
;MVQLRFCVLGSIAGSVLRASATWTCVAGRAGRKGAGWECGGARSFSSAAVTMAPIKVGDTIPSVEVFEGEPGKKVNLAELFKDKKGVLFGVPGAFTPGCSKTHLPGFVEQAGALKAKGAQVVACLSVNDVFVTAEWGRAHQAEGKVQLLADPTGAFGKETDLLLDDSLVSLFGNRRLKR
;
A
#
# COMPACT_ATOMS: atom_id res chain seq x y z
N MET A 1 -1.69 -38.38 -22.36
CA MET A 1 -2.12 -37.02 -22.00
C MET A 1 -0.86 -36.18 -21.85
N VAL A 2 -0.68 -35.22 -22.74
CA VAL A 2 0.62 -34.83 -23.33
C VAL A 2 1.39 -33.85 -22.46
N GLN A 3 2.58 -34.27 -22.01
CA GLN A 3 3.69 -33.35 -21.69
C GLN A 3 4.31 -32.87 -22.99
N LEU A 4 4.61 -31.57 -23.11
CA LEU A 4 5.63 -31.10 -24.04
C LEU A 4 6.52 -30.04 -23.35
N ARG A 5 7.76 -30.45 -23.07
CA ARG A 5 8.94 -29.58 -22.94
C ARG A 5 9.52 -29.37 -24.35
N PHE A 6 9.90 -28.16 -24.71
CA PHE A 6 10.90 -27.84 -25.75
C PHE A 6 11.64 -26.57 -25.28
N CYS A 7 12.89 -26.68 -24.84
CA CYS A 7 14.15 -26.70 -25.60
C CYS A 7 14.64 -25.28 -25.94
N VAL A 8 15.79 -24.92 -25.36
CA VAL A 8 16.52 -23.65 -25.45
C VAL A 8 17.52 -23.70 -26.61
N LEU A 9 17.62 -22.63 -27.38
CA LEU A 9 18.77 -22.16 -28.19
C LEU A 9 18.46 -20.66 -28.45
N GLY A 10 19.26 -19.62 -28.20
CA GLY A 10 20.70 -19.48 -27.99
C GLY A 10 21.25 -18.47 -29.00
N SER A 11 21.61 -17.26 -28.53
CA SER A 11 22.42 -16.21 -29.22
C SER A 11 21.74 -15.44 -30.37
N ILE A 12 21.87 -14.12 -30.60
CA ILE A 12 23.03 -13.22 -30.59
C ILE A 12 22.55 -11.73 -30.63
N ALA A 13 23.36 -10.83 -30.06
CA ALA A 13 23.57 -9.39 -30.37
C ALA A 13 22.36 -8.51 -30.80
N GLY A 14 21.96 -7.46 -30.08
CA GLY A 14 22.77 -6.28 -29.77
C GLY A 14 22.61 -5.21 -30.85
N SER A 15 21.75 -4.21 -30.61
CA SER A 15 21.99 -2.78 -30.96
C SER A 15 20.77 -1.91 -30.64
N VAL A 16 21.07 -0.89 -29.83
CA VAL A 16 20.27 0.30 -29.56
C VAL A 16 19.99 1.04 -30.86
N LEU A 17 18.72 1.35 -31.14
CA LEU A 17 18.38 2.45 -32.05
C LEU A 17 17.10 3.16 -31.59
N ARG A 18 17.30 4.43 -31.26
CA ARG A 18 16.28 5.45 -31.07
C ARG A 18 15.27 5.41 -32.23
N ALA A 19 13.99 5.25 -31.92
CA ALA A 19 12.93 5.70 -32.80
C ALA A 19 12.40 7.03 -32.26
N SER A 20 12.95 8.11 -32.81
CA SER A 20 12.38 9.46 -32.72
C SER A 20 10.97 9.45 -33.31
N ALA A 21 9.97 9.84 -32.52
CA ALA A 21 8.62 10.07 -32.99
C ALA A 21 8.60 11.26 -33.95
N THR A 22 8.61 11.00 -35.25
CA THR A 22 8.27 11.98 -36.29
C THR A 22 6.75 12.14 -36.28
N TRP A 23 6.28 13.18 -35.59
CA TRP A 23 4.93 13.69 -35.80
C TRP A 23 4.88 14.45 -37.12
N THR A 24 4.19 13.89 -38.10
CA THR A 24 3.75 14.61 -39.28
C THR A 24 2.59 15.51 -38.90
N CYS A 25 2.87 16.80 -38.67
CA CYS A 25 1.84 17.83 -38.62
C CYS A 25 1.22 17.99 -40.01
N VAL A 26 0.04 17.42 -40.23
CA VAL A 26 -0.80 17.77 -41.38
C VAL A 26 -1.25 19.21 -41.20
N ALA A 27 -0.74 20.11 -42.03
CA ALA A 27 -1.15 21.50 -42.10
C ALA A 27 -2.59 21.59 -42.62
N GLY A 28 -3.56 21.63 -41.70
CA GLY A 28 -4.95 21.95 -41.99
C GLY A 28 -5.09 23.43 -42.39
N ARG A 29 -5.65 23.65 -43.57
CA ARG A 29 -5.89 24.96 -44.20
C ARG A 29 -6.81 25.83 -43.33
N ALA A 30 -6.30 26.95 -42.82
CA ALA A 30 -7.06 27.93 -42.06
C ALA A 30 -8.00 28.74 -42.98
N GLY A 31 -9.32 28.52 -42.85
CA GLY A 31 -10.36 29.34 -43.47
C GLY A 31 -11.00 30.27 -42.43
N ARG A 32 -10.92 31.59 -42.63
CA ARG A 32 -11.60 32.59 -41.78
C ARG A 32 -13.09 32.65 -42.12
N LYS A 33 -13.95 32.27 -41.17
CA LYS A 33 -15.29 32.85 -41.00
C LYS A 33 -15.64 32.91 -39.52
N GLY A 34 -16.04 34.09 -39.06
CA GLY A 34 -16.89 34.28 -37.87
C GLY A 34 -16.20 34.14 -36.52
N ALA A 35 -16.53 35.06 -35.61
CA ALA A 35 -16.04 35.13 -34.24
C ALA A 35 -16.19 33.81 -33.46
N GLY A 36 -15.11 33.39 -32.79
CA GLY A 36 -15.09 32.30 -31.82
C GLY A 36 -13.80 31.49 -31.87
N TRP A 37 -12.99 31.52 -30.82
CA TRP A 37 -11.94 30.52 -30.61
C TRP A 37 -12.54 29.40 -29.76
N GLU A 38 -12.94 28.30 -30.40
CA GLU A 38 -13.21 27.05 -29.68
C GLU A 38 -11.88 26.29 -29.56
N CYS A 39 -11.29 26.33 -28.37
CA CYS A 39 -10.23 25.40 -28.00
C CYS A 39 -10.82 23.99 -27.94
N GLY A 40 -10.54 23.19 -28.96
CA GLY A 40 -10.84 21.76 -28.98
C GLY A 40 -10.35 21.11 -27.68
N GLY A 41 -11.28 20.49 -26.97
CA GLY A 41 -11.05 19.92 -25.65
C GLY A 41 -9.91 18.91 -25.65
N ALA A 42 -8.85 19.23 -24.91
CA ALA A 42 -7.86 18.25 -24.49
C ALA A 42 -8.57 17.22 -23.59
N ARG A 43 -8.72 15.99 -24.07
CA ARG A 43 -9.11 14.86 -23.21
C ARG A 43 -7.94 14.57 -22.29
N SER A 44 -7.99 15.14 -21.09
CA SER A 44 -7.07 14.79 -20.01
C SER A 44 -7.32 13.32 -19.64
N PHE A 45 -6.33 12.47 -19.85
CA PHE A 45 -6.33 11.14 -19.27
C PHE A 45 -6.11 11.29 -17.77
N SER A 46 -7.19 11.41 -17.00
CA SER A 46 -7.10 11.21 -15.55
C SER A 46 -6.80 9.74 -15.31
N SER A 47 -5.55 9.46 -14.94
CA SER A 47 -5.25 8.25 -14.17
C SER A 47 -5.94 8.42 -12.82
N ALA A 48 -7.16 7.91 -12.70
CA ALA A 48 -7.80 7.79 -11.40
C ALA A 48 -6.91 6.87 -10.56
N ALA A 49 -6.38 7.38 -9.45
CA ALA A 49 -5.89 6.52 -8.39
C ALA A 49 -7.03 5.57 -8.05
N VAL A 50 -6.81 4.28 -8.30
CA VAL A 50 -7.78 3.24 -8.01
C VAL A 50 -7.86 3.14 -6.49
N THR A 51 -8.75 3.91 -5.87
CA THR A 51 -9.31 3.53 -4.57
C THR A 51 -9.97 2.18 -4.79
N MET A 52 -9.37 1.13 -4.21
CA MET A 52 -10.00 -0.19 -4.28
C MET A 52 -11.27 -0.13 -3.42
N ALA A 53 -12.28 -0.89 -3.86
CA ALA A 53 -13.48 -1.13 -3.06
C ALA A 53 -13.10 -1.65 -1.67
N PRO A 54 -13.97 -1.51 -0.65
CA PRO A 54 -13.69 -2.02 0.68
C PRO A 54 -13.26 -3.49 0.60
N ILE A 55 -12.11 -3.79 1.19
CA ILE A 55 -11.47 -5.10 1.07
C ILE A 55 -12.42 -6.21 1.52
N LYS A 56 -12.62 -7.22 0.67
CA LYS A 56 -13.46 -8.39 0.96
C LYS A 56 -12.60 -9.63 1.20
N VAL A 57 -13.21 -10.62 1.84
CA VAL A 57 -12.57 -11.92 2.04
C VAL A 57 -12.27 -12.54 0.68
N GLY A 58 -10.97 -12.77 0.39
CA GLY A 58 -10.49 -13.32 -0.87
C GLY A 58 -9.78 -12.30 -1.77
N ASP A 59 -9.84 -11.00 -1.45
CA ASP A 59 -9.12 -9.98 -2.19
C ASP A 59 -7.62 -9.97 -1.86
N THR A 60 -6.82 -9.54 -2.82
CA THR A 60 -5.36 -9.42 -2.67
C THR A 60 -5.02 -8.20 -1.81
N ILE A 61 -4.00 -8.33 -0.96
CA ILE A 61 -3.48 -7.21 -0.16
C ILE A 61 -2.78 -6.20 -1.09
N PRO A 62 -3.07 -4.90 -0.98
CA PRO A 62 -2.44 -3.88 -1.80
C PRO A 62 -0.93 -3.75 -1.53
N SER A 63 -0.20 -3.36 -2.57
CA SER A 63 1.25 -3.12 -2.50
C SER A 63 1.53 -1.72 -1.96
N VAL A 64 1.55 -1.58 -0.63
CA VAL A 64 1.88 -0.33 0.07
C VAL A 64 3.24 -0.45 0.76
N GLU A 65 4.07 0.58 0.61
CA GLU A 65 5.32 0.74 1.36
C GLU A 65 5.02 1.29 2.77
N VAL A 66 5.46 0.55 3.79
CA VAL A 66 5.37 0.94 5.20
C VAL A 66 6.75 0.88 5.84
N PHE A 67 6.92 1.50 7.00
CA PHE A 67 8.20 1.55 7.72
C PHE A 67 8.18 0.63 8.95
N GLU A 68 9.33 0.08 9.32
CA GLU A 68 9.44 -0.81 10.49
C GLU A 68 10.71 -0.48 11.29
N GLY A 69 10.56 -0.08 12.56
CA GLY A 69 11.67 0.14 13.50
C GLY A 69 12.53 1.37 13.22
N GLU A 70 13.04 1.51 12.00
CA GLU A 70 13.92 2.59 11.55
C GLU A 70 13.40 3.25 10.28
N PRO A 71 13.64 4.55 10.07
CA PRO A 71 13.15 5.27 8.89
C PRO A 71 13.74 4.76 7.57
N GLY A 72 14.90 4.08 7.60
CA GLY A 72 15.53 3.47 6.42
C GLY A 72 14.94 2.12 6.03
N LYS A 73 14.22 1.44 6.93
CA LYS A 73 13.69 0.11 6.71
C LYS A 73 12.26 0.19 6.17
N LYS A 74 12.16 0.20 4.85
CA LYS A 74 10.90 0.09 4.12
C LYS A 74 10.52 -1.37 3.92
N VAL A 75 9.25 -1.68 4.16
CA VAL A 75 8.66 -3.01 4.00
C VAL A 75 7.44 -2.86 3.11
N ASN A 76 7.33 -3.69 2.07
CA ASN A 76 6.13 -3.76 1.25
C ASN A 76 5.14 -4.77 1.86
N LEU A 77 3.89 -4.36 2.09
CA LEU A 77 2.88 -5.23 2.68
C LEU A 77 2.56 -6.46 1.81
N ALA A 78 2.47 -6.29 0.50
CA ALA A 78 2.17 -7.41 -0.40
C ALA A 78 3.30 -8.45 -0.36
N GLU A 79 4.56 -8.02 -0.27
CA GLU A 79 5.71 -8.92 -0.14
C GLU A 79 5.79 -9.59 1.22
N LEU A 80 5.43 -8.88 2.29
CA LEU A 80 5.43 -9.41 3.65
C LEU A 80 4.48 -10.60 3.81
N PHE A 81 3.30 -10.53 3.18
CA PHE A 81 2.27 -11.56 3.22
C PHE A 81 2.30 -12.52 2.01
N LYS A 82 3.23 -12.34 1.07
CA LYS A 82 3.37 -13.23 -0.09
C LYS A 82 3.73 -14.64 0.36
N ASP A 83 2.93 -15.62 -0.09
CA ASP A 83 3.09 -17.06 0.20
C ASP A 83 3.11 -17.43 1.70
N LYS A 84 2.75 -16.48 2.59
CA LYS A 84 2.74 -16.66 4.04
C LYS A 84 1.35 -16.43 4.59
N LYS A 85 0.93 -17.33 5.48
CA LYS A 85 -0.25 -17.09 6.31
C LYS A 85 0.13 -16.12 7.41
N GLY A 86 -0.55 -14.98 7.48
CA GLY A 86 -0.29 -13.98 8.51
C GLY A 86 -1.56 -13.28 8.96
N VAL A 87 -1.44 -12.61 10.11
CA VAL A 87 -2.49 -11.80 10.72
C VAL A 87 -2.02 -10.35 10.67
N LEU A 88 -2.77 -9.51 9.95
CA LEU A 88 -2.60 -8.07 9.93
C LEU A 88 -3.76 -7.44 10.70
N PHE A 89 -3.45 -6.57 11.67
CA PHE A 89 -4.46 -5.78 12.35
C PHE A 89 -4.08 -4.30 12.33
N GLY A 90 -5.07 -3.44 12.13
CA GLY A 90 -4.90 -1.99 12.10
C GLY A 90 -5.30 -1.36 13.43
N VAL A 91 -4.56 -0.33 13.84
CA VAL A 91 -4.94 0.52 14.97
C VAL A 91 -4.97 1.99 14.54
N PRO A 92 -5.91 2.80 15.06
CA PRO A 92 -5.98 4.23 14.76
C PRO A 92 -4.69 4.98 15.11
N GLY A 93 -4.03 4.59 16.20
CA GLY A 93 -2.75 5.19 16.58
C GLY A 93 -2.12 4.55 17.81
N ALA A 94 -0.79 4.61 17.83
CA ALA A 94 0.04 4.24 18.97
C ALA A 94 -0.29 5.09 20.20
N PHE A 95 -0.11 4.53 21.40
CA PHE A 95 -0.39 5.19 22.70
C PHE A 95 -1.83 5.65 22.96
N THR A 96 -2.79 5.34 22.08
CA THR A 96 -4.21 5.62 22.34
C THR A 96 -4.77 4.63 23.38
N PRO A 97 -5.73 5.05 24.23
CA PRO A 97 -6.13 4.30 25.43
C PRO A 97 -6.72 2.92 25.12
N GLY A 98 -7.46 2.77 24.01
CA GLY A 98 -7.95 1.45 23.60
C GLY A 98 -6.84 0.57 23.03
N CYS A 99 -6.05 1.11 22.11
CA CYS A 99 -5.06 0.32 21.37
C CYS A 99 -3.93 -0.21 22.27
N SER A 100 -3.53 0.59 23.26
CA SER A 100 -2.41 0.27 24.16
C SER A 100 -2.82 -0.61 25.34
N LYS A 101 -4.09 -0.58 25.75
CA LYS A 101 -4.57 -1.38 26.90
C LYS A 101 -5.07 -2.75 26.51
N THR A 102 -5.73 -2.88 25.36
CA THR A 102 -6.42 -4.13 25.00
C THR A 102 -5.93 -4.73 23.69
N HIS A 103 -5.87 -3.94 22.61
CA HIS A 103 -5.59 -4.50 21.28
C HIS A 103 -4.16 -5.07 21.18
N LEU A 104 -3.14 -4.23 21.32
CA LEU A 104 -1.75 -4.68 21.13
C LEU A 104 -1.34 -5.75 22.16
N PRO A 105 -1.57 -5.58 23.48
CA PRO A 105 -1.21 -6.59 24.47
C PRO A 105 -1.88 -7.95 24.23
N GLY A 106 -3.15 -7.96 23.82
CA GLY A 106 -3.86 -9.19 23.51
C GLY A 106 -3.20 -10.00 22.39
N PHE A 107 -2.73 -9.34 21.32
CA PHE A 107 -1.99 -10.02 20.25
C PHE A 107 -0.59 -10.47 20.69
N VAL A 108 0.07 -9.72 21.57
CA VAL A 108 1.38 -10.08 22.12
C VAL A 108 1.30 -11.34 22.99
N GLU A 109 0.27 -11.47 23.82
CA GLU A 109 0.01 -12.66 24.62
C GLU A 109 -0.38 -13.87 23.75
N GLN A 110 -1.24 -13.66 22.76
CA GLN A 110 -1.72 -14.71 21.86
C GLN A 110 -0.72 -15.06 20.73
N ALA A 111 0.40 -14.34 20.61
CA ALA A 111 1.36 -14.54 19.53
C ALA A 111 1.87 -15.99 19.43
N GLY A 112 2.08 -16.66 20.57
CA GLY A 112 2.46 -18.08 20.61
C GLY A 112 1.38 -19.00 20.04
N ALA A 113 0.12 -18.78 20.41
CA ALA A 113 -1.02 -19.54 19.92
C ALA A 113 -1.28 -19.30 18.43
N LEU A 114 -1.09 -18.07 17.95
CA LEU A 114 -1.20 -17.73 16.52
C LEU A 114 -0.11 -18.43 15.70
N LYS A 115 1.13 -18.43 16.18
CA LYS A 115 2.25 -19.15 15.55
C LYS A 115 1.98 -20.66 15.52
N ALA A 116 1.45 -21.24 16.60
CA ALA A 116 1.07 -22.65 16.66
C ALA A 116 -0.04 -23.03 15.66
N LYS A 117 -0.95 -22.10 15.34
CA LYS A 117 -1.99 -22.26 14.30
C LYS A 117 -1.46 -22.07 12.86
N GLY A 118 -0.17 -21.80 12.70
CA GLY A 118 0.48 -21.61 11.40
C GLY A 118 0.53 -20.16 10.90
N ALA A 119 0.27 -19.16 11.75
CA ALA A 119 0.54 -17.77 11.40
C ALA A 119 2.05 -17.51 11.46
N GLN A 120 2.66 -17.32 10.29
CA GLN A 120 4.08 -17.04 10.15
C GLN A 120 4.40 -15.56 10.42
N VAL A 121 3.45 -14.67 10.12
CA VAL A 121 3.58 -13.23 10.30
C VAL A 121 2.42 -12.73 11.14
N VAL A 122 2.70 -11.98 12.20
CA VAL A 122 1.71 -11.20 12.95
C VAL A 122 2.18 -9.77 12.91
N ALA A 123 1.40 -8.89 12.29
CA ALA A 123 1.76 -7.49 12.09
C ALA A 123 0.66 -6.54 12.56
N CYS A 124 1.08 -5.44 13.18
CA CYS A 124 0.24 -4.34 13.60
C CYS A 124 0.53 -3.13 12.72
N LEU A 125 -0.48 -2.59 12.04
CA LEU A 125 -0.35 -1.38 11.25
C LEU A 125 -0.91 -0.18 12.01
N SER A 126 -0.15 0.91 12.07
CA SER A 126 -0.61 2.17 12.68
C SER A 126 -0.28 3.37 11.81
N VAL A 127 -1.15 4.38 11.81
CA VAL A 127 -0.93 5.62 11.03
C VAL A 127 -0.07 6.60 11.81
N ASN A 128 1.11 6.17 12.21
CA ASN A 128 2.08 6.96 12.97
C ASN A 128 3.43 6.95 12.26
N ASP A 129 4.32 7.83 12.69
CA ASP A 129 5.72 7.78 12.30
C ASP A 129 6.42 6.53 12.87
N VAL A 130 7.57 6.21 12.28
CA VAL A 130 8.33 5.01 12.63
C VAL A 130 8.88 5.06 14.06
N PHE A 131 9.26 6.24 14.56
CA PHE A 131 9.89 6.38 15.86
C PHE A 131 8.89 6.11 16.98
N VAL A 132 7.70 6.72 16.89
CA VAL A 132 6.59 6.48 17.82
C VAL A 132 6.18 5.01 17.79
N THR A 133 6.11 4.41 16.60
CA THR A 133 5.71 3.01 16.45
C THR A 133 6.75 2.05 17.03
N ALA A 134 8.05 2.33 16.85
CA ALA A 134 9.13 1.55 17.43
C ALA A 134 9.11 1.60 18.97
N GLU A 135 8.99 2.81 19.53
CA GLU A 135 8.92 3.04 20.97
C GLU A 135 7.66 2.40 21.59
N TRP A 136 6.53 2.44 20.87
CA TRP A 136 5.31 1.79 21.29
C TRP A 136 5.46 0.26 21.35
N GLY A 137 6.16 -0.33 20.38
CA GLY A 137 6.49 -1.76 20.39
C GLY A 137 7.35 -2.15 21.59
N ARG A 138 8.35 -1.32 21.91
CA ARG A 138 9.23 -1.52 23.08
C ARG A 138 8.46 -1.40 24.38
N ALA A 139 7.59 -0.39 24.51
CA ALA A 139 6.75 -0.18 25.69
C ALA A 139 5.80 -1.36 26.00
N HIS A 140 5.37 -2.08 24.96
CA HIS A 140 4.46 -3.23 25.08
C HIS A 140 5.13 -4.59 24.88
N GLN A 141 6.47 -4.66 24.85
CA GLN A 141 7.23 -5.91 24.69
C GLN A 141 6.79 -6.73 23.46
N ALA A 142 6.47 -6.03 22.37
CA ALA A 142 5.99 -6.63 21.14
C ALA A 142 7.12 -7.22 20.27
N GLU A 143 8.36 -6.84 20.54
CA GLU A 143 9.56 -7.28 19.81
C GLU A 143 9.64 -8.82 19.74
N GLY A 144 9.86 -9.35 18.53
CA GLY A 144 9.93 -10.80 18.24
C GLY A 144 8.57 -11.54 18.27
N LYS A 145 7.50 -10.89 18.73
CA LYS A 145 6.15 -11.47 18.81
C LYS A 145 5.24 -10.90 17.72
N VAL A 146 5.17 -9.57 17.61
CA VAL A 146 4.35 -8.82 16.66
C VAL A 146 5.24 -7.81 15.95
N GLN A 147 5.19 -7.76 14.62
CA GLN A 147 5.87 -6.74 13.83
C GLN A 147 5.04 -5.46 13.80
N LEU A 148 5.60 -4.34 14.23
CA LEU A 148 4.90 -3.07 14.21
C LEU A 148 5.29 -2.28 12.96
N LEU A 149 4.29 -1.96 12.16
CA LEU A 149 4.39 -1.28 10.88
C LEU A 149 3.82 0.14 11.01
N ALA A 150 4.60 1.10 10.54
CA ALA A 150 4.28 2.52 10.54
C ALA A 150 3.88 2.96 9.12
N ASP A 151 2.66 3.45 8.97
CA ASP A 151 2.15 4.08 7.75
C ASP A 151 1.83 5.57 8.02
N PRO A 152 2.81 6.47 8.00
CA PRO A 152 2.59 7.87 8.34
C PRO A 152 1.61 8.58 7.39
N THR A 153 1.43 8.07 6.17
CA THR A 153 0.61 8.69 5.13
C THR A 153 -0.83 8.16 5.09
N GLY A 154 -1.09 7.05 5.79
CA GLY A 154 -2.36 6.32 5.75
C GLY A 154 -2.67 5.74 4.37
N ALA A 155 -1.64 5.43 3.57
CA ALA A 155 -1.77 4.90 2.22
C ALA A 155 -2.57 3.60 2.21
N PHE A 156 -2.33 2.70 3.18
CA PHE A 156 -3.06 1.44 3.27
C PHE A 156 -4.55 1.65 3.49
N GLY A 157 -4.89 2.56 4.42
CA GLY A 157 -6.29 2.88 4.70
C GLY A 157 -7.01 3.50 3.51
N LYS A 158 -6.31 4.37 2.75
CA LYS A 158 -6.87 5.00 1.53
C LYS A 158 -7.15 3.97 0.45
N GLU A 159 -6.26 3.00 0.27
CA GLU A 159 -6.41 1.97 -0.76
C GLU A 159 -7.47 0.93 -0.41
N THR A 160 -7.63 0.60 0.88
CA THR A 160 -8.56 -0.43 1.36
C THR A 160 -9.92 0.09 1.82
N ASP A 161 -10.13 1.41 1.77
CA ASP A 161 -11.29 2.10 2.33
C ASP A 161 -11.53 1.79 3.83
N LEU A 162 -10.43 1.59 4.58
CA LEU A 162 -10.44 1.30 6.02
C LEU A 162 -10.10 2.53 6.86
N LEU A 163 -10.37 3.73 6.35
CA LEU A 163 -10.19 4.96 7.10
C LEU A 163 -11.39 5.26 8.01
N LEU A 164 -11.10 5.90 9.13
CA LEU A 164 -12.11 6.47 10.02
C LEU A 164 -12.76 7.70 9.40
N ASP A 165 -13.96 8.01 9.89
CA ASP A 165 -14.73 9.19 9.48
C ASP A 165 -13.96 10.49 9.70
N ASP A 166 -14.26 11.46 8.84
CA ASP A 166 -13.61 12.77 8.83
C ASP A 166 -13.85 13.59 10.10
N SER A 167 -14.89 13.26 10.88
CA SER A 167 -15.16 13.89 12.17
C SER A 167 -13.99 13.74 13.15
N LEU A 168 -13.26 12.62 13.09
CA LEU A 168 -12.14 12.32 13.97
C LEU A 168 -10.81 12.89 13.46
N VAL A 169 -10.76 13.44 12.24
CA VAL A 169 -9.55 14.06 11.69
C VAL A 169 -9.13 15.26 12.52
N SER A 170 -10.08 16.01 13.07
CA SER A 170 -9.80 17.14 13.98
C SER A 170 -9.04 16.74 15.25
N LEU A 171 -9.24 15.49 15.72
CA LEU A 171 -8.59 14.96 16.91
C LEU A 171 -7.20 14.39 16.63
N PHE A 172 -7.02 13.72 15.48
CA PHE A 172 -5.79 13.00 15.16
C PHE A 172 -4.85 13.74 14.19
N GLY A 173 -5.32 14.83 13.58
CA GLY A 173 -4.60 15.62 12.57
C GLY A 173 -4.59 15.02 11.15
N ASN A 174 -4.95 13.75 11.01
CA ASN A 174 -5.00 13.01 9.74
C ASN A 174 -6.07 11.90 9.79
N ARG A 175 -6.43 11.36 8.62
CA ARG A 175 -7.32 10.19 8.53
C ARG A 175 -6.59 8.96 9.04
N ARG A 176 -7.16 8.29 10.04
CA ARG A 176 -6.58 7.12 10.72
C ARG A 176 -7.28 5.83 10.31
N LEU A 177 -6.63 4.69 10.56
CA LEU A 177 -7.22 3.38 10.32
C LEU A 177 -8.39 3.10 11.28
N LYS A 178 -9.40 2.41 10.77
CA LYS A 178 -10.47 1.80 11.53
C LYS A 178 -9.93 0.58 12.30
N ARG A 179 -10.51 0.32 13.48
CA ARG A 179 -10.21 -0.86 14.31
C ARG A 179 -10.93 -2.10 13.81
#